data_AF-A0A9D1AH42-F1
#
_entry.id   AF-A0A9D1AH42-F1
#
_cell.length_a   1.000
_cell.length_b   1.000
_cell.length_c   1.000
_cell.angle_alpha   90.00
_cell.angle_beta   90.00
_cell.angle_gamma   90.00
#
_symmetry.space_group_name_H-M   'P 1'
#
loop_
_entity.id
_entity.type
_entity.pdbx_description
1 polymer ?
#
loop_
_entity_poly.entity_id
_entity_poly.type
_entity_poly.pdbx_seq_one_letter_code
_entity_poly.pdbx_strand_id
1 'polypeptide(L)'
;MKSKILKICALCAVPFVVATASACGGTQIGENKSYYLQDDGLYPAVAAPYEEESRAAISRWESASASERDDVAKEVAAELYAYACYNEEYADKYVYFSSQTGSTDLGSSGSGDVTTQNYKLIIHQGANTPGYKYHYTLKKVNEAAGTINTFRNLFESARLRFVEDTNKLYRFEGDNIRYGTDESGADTDILTCDWETGSDWGTDDPPIVKREDKLDLAGIESDIIALSEDGEAVIHGNVNILADNIVKSATITEGEFDGHAVYEIVMELDPEVASADPASAAMLANANSAEECGWVNDEEGNGPTITFQIWDNGLMKYYKIDETWEGRIKVAILSYSGGADTETEVWYSYSDRDTDMEDKLAMLEDAKTARG
;
A
#
# COMPACT_ATOMS: atom_id res chain seq x y z
N MET A 1 -0.32 31.56 -24.91
CA MET A 1 0.67 31.01 -23.96
C MET A 1 -0.11 30.20 -22.94
N LYS A 2 -0.03 28.86 -23.01
CA LYS A 2 -0.76 27.94 -22.15
C LYS A 2 0.12 27.63 -20.93
N SER A 3 -0.39 27.85 -19.73
CA SER A 3 0.29 27.52 -18.47
C SER A 3 0.46 26.01 -18.36
N LYS A 4 1.72 25.55 -18.43
CA LYS A 4 2.09 24.18 -18.08
C LYS A 4 2.12 24.12 -16.55
N ILE A 5 1.20 23.39 -15.94
CA ILE A 5 1.27 23.08 -14.53
C ILE A 5 2.32 21.97 -14.36
N LEU A 6 3.38 22.28 -13.61
CA LEU A 6 4.41 21.32 -13.22
C LEU A 6 3.81 20.26 -12.27
N LYS A 7 4.05 18.99 -12.56
CA LYS A 7 3.86 17.87 -11.62
C LYS A 7 5.21 17.59 -10.95
N ILE A 8 5.26 17.50 -9.62
CA ILE A 8 6.45 17.30 -8.75
C ILE A 8 6.24 15.92 -8.06
N CYS A 9 6.92 14.82 -8.43
CA CYS A 9 8.26 14.26 -8.07
C CYS A 9 8.30 13.38 -6.79
N ALA A 10 8.93 12.20 -6.95
CA ALA A 10 9.10 10.95 -6.14
C ALA A 10 9.36 11.10 -4.62
N LEU A 11 9.28 10.11 -3.71
CA LEU A 11 9.14 8.64 -3.74
C LEU A 11 7.73 8.21 -3.27
N CYS A 12 7.18 7.13 -3.85
CA CYS A 12 5.90 6.46 -3.50
C CYS A 12 4.64 7.34 -3.57
N ALA A 13 4.11 7.64 -4.75
CA ALA A 13 2.77 8.24 -4.87
C ALA A 13 1.94 7.38 -5.84
N VAL A 14 0.61 7.29 -5.67
CA VAL A 14 -0.38 8.21 -6.29
C VAL A 14 -1.79 7.71 -5.82
N PRO A 15 -2.82 8.56 -5.58
CA PRO A 15 -3.38 9.50 -6.56
C PRO A 15 -3.03 10.98 -6.37
N PHE A 16 -2.53 11.53 -7.47
CA PHE A 16 -2.18 12.91 -7.71
C PHE A 16 -3.40 13.68 -8.24
N VAL A 17 -3.97 14.60 -7.46
CA VAL A 17 -4.74 15.72 -8.01
C VAL A 17 -3.96 16.99 -7.75
N VAL A 18 -3.60 17.65 -8.84
CA VAL A 18 -2.93 18.95 -8.88
C VAL A 18 -3.89 20.01 -8.33
N ALA A 19 -3.56 20.58 -7.17
CA ALA A 19 -3.96 21.94 -6.84
C ALA A 19 -2.77 22.69 -6.26
N THR A 20 -2.48 23.83 -6.89
CA THR A 20 -1.39 24.75 -6.61
C THR A 20 -1.36 25.22 -5.16
N ALA A 21 -0.16 25.38 -4.62
CA ALA A 21 0.12 26.10 -3.39
C ALA A 21 -0.75 27.36 -3.23
N SER A 22 -1.62 27.34 -2.23
CA SER A 22 -2.11 28.55 -1.59
C SER A 22 -2.06 28.30 -0.09
N ALA A 23 -1.12 28.98 0.56
CA ALA A 23 -1.16 29.24 1.98
C ALA A 23 -2.49 29.95 2.29
N CYS A 24 -3.46 29.18 2.77
CA CYS A 24 -4.62 29.68 3.49
C CYS A 24 -4.65 28.90 4.80
N GLY A 25 -4.43 29.59 5.92
CA GLY A 25 -4.25 29.00 7.24
C GLY A 25 -5.32 27.97 7.56
N GLY A 26 -4.92 26.70 7.57
CA GLY A 26 -5.75 25.61 8.07
C GLY A 26 -6.02 25.82 9.55
N THR A 27 -7.11 25.25 10.04
CA THR A 27 -7.35 25.23 11.48
C THR A 27 -6.66 23.99 12.05
N GLN A 28 -5.79 24.20 13.03
CA GLN A 28 -5.10 23.12 13.74
C GLN A 28 -6.13 22.28 14.51
N ILE A 29 -6.16 20.96 14.25
CA ILE A 29 -7.14 20.06 14.85
C ILE A 29 -6.55 19.29 16.06
N GLY A 30 -5.23 19.08 16.11
CA GLY A 30 -4.53 18.49 17.26
C GLY A 30 -3.45 17.47 16.88
N GLU A 31 -2.81 16.88 17.90
CA GLU A 31 -1.89 15.72 17.78
C GLU A 31 -2.71 14.42 17.67
N ASN A 32 -2.26 13.48 16.83
CA ASN A 32 -2.89 12.16 16.71
C ASN A 32 -2.18 11.10 17.58
N LYS A 33 -2.94 10.12 18.08
CA LYS A 33 -2.37 8.92 18.68
C LYS A 33 -1.82 8.04 17.55
N SER A 34 -0.61 7.51 17.73
CA SER A 34 -0.05 6.47 16.87
C SER A 34 -1.03 5.29 16.77
N TYR A 35 -1.47 4.93 15.56
CA TYR A 35 -2.38 3.80 15.37
C TYR A 35 -1.60 2.53 15.09
N TYR A 36 -1.72 1.59 16.03
CA TYR A 36 -1.48 0.18 15.77
C TYR A 36 -2.82 -0.52 15.61
N LEU A 37 -2.85 -1.55 14.75
CA LEU A 37 -3.95 -2.51 14.74
C LEU A 37 -3.94 -3.27 16.07
N GLN A 38 -5.10 -3.41 16.70
CA GLN A 38 -5.21 -4.06 18.01
C GLN A 38 -5.65 -5.52 17.90
N ASP A 39 -6.22 -5.92 16.76
CA ASP A 39 -6.78 -7.25 16.47
C ASP A 39 -6.22 -7.85 15.16
N ASP A 40 -4.99 -7.52 14.77
CA ASP A 40 -4.31 -8.13 13.61
C ASP A 40 -4.07 -9.65 13.75
N GLY A 41 -4.20 -10.19 14.97
CA GLY A 41 -4.23 -11.62 15.26
C GLY A 41 -5.63 -12.24 15.30
N LEU A 42 -6.71 -11.47 15.21
CA LEU A 42 -8.06 -12.01 15.33
C LEU A 42 -8.54 -12.61 14.00
N TYR A 43 -9.06 -13.84 14.04
CA TYR A 43 -9.62 -14.47 12.86
C TYR A 43 -10.75 -13.62 12.24
N PRO A 44 -10.78 -13.42 10.91
CA PRO A 44 -11.74 -12.53 10.29
C PRO A 44 -13.19 -13.02 10.47
N ALA A 45 -14.04 -12.14 11.00
CA ALA A 45 -15.49 -12.39 11.08
C ALA A 45 -16.23 -12.01 9.78
N VAL A 46 -15.53 -11.45 8.80
CA VAL A 46 -16.06 -11.09 7.48
C VAL A 46 -15.94 -12.27 6.51
N ALA A 47 -16.91 -12.42 5.62
CA ALA A 47 -16.83 -13.42 4.57
C ALA A 47 -15.75 -13.05 3.56
N ALA A 48 -14.95 -14.05 3.14
CA ALA A 48 -13.93 -13.90 2.13
C ALA A 48 -14.51 -14.24 0.75
N PRO A 49 -14.61 -13.29 -0.19
CA PRO A 49 -15.27 -13.54 -1.48
C PRO A 49 -14.57 -14.58 -2.37
N TYR A 50 -13.27 -14.77 -2.18
CA TYR A 50 -12.47 -15.81 -2.83
C TYR A 50 -12.23 -17.06 -1.95
N GLU A 51 -13.03 -17.29 -0.90
CA GLU A 51 -12.81 -18.42 0.02
C GLU A 51 -12.73 -19.78 -0.68
N GLU A 52 -13.68 -20.06 -1.58
CA GLU A 52 -13.74 -21.33 -2.30
C GLU A 52 -12.50 -21.52 -3.19
N GLU A 53 -12.12 -20.47 -3.92
CA GLU A 53 -10.95 -20.48 -4.79
C GLU A 53 -9.65 -20.63 -4.01
N SER A 54 -9.48 -19.92 -2.90
CA SER A 54 -8.31 -20.04 -2.03
C SER A 54 -8.20 -21.44 -1.43
N ARG A 55 -9.30 -22.02 -0.91
CA ARG A 55 -9.31 -23.39 -0.38
C ARG A 55 -9.00 -24.43 -1.46
N ALA A 56 -9.49 -24.21 -2.69
CA ALA A 56 -9.19 -25.09 -3.81
C ALA A 56 -7.70 -25.03 -4.21
N ALA A 57 -7.09 -23.84 -4.24
CA ALA A 57 -5.68 -23.66 -4.52
C ALA A 57 -4.78 -24.32 -3.45
N ILE A 58 -5.12 -24.14 -2.16
CA ILE A 58 -4.46 -24.80 -1.03
C ILE A 58 -4.56 -26.33 -1.17
N SER A 59 -5.77 -26.85 -1.41
CA SER A 59 -6.00 -28.30 -1.57
C SER A 59 -5.18 -28.89 -2.73
N ARG A 60 -5.02 -28.11 -3.81
CA ARG A 60 -4.19 -28.50 -4.97
C ARG A 60 -2.72 -28.59 -4.61
N TRP A 61 -2.20 -27.63 -3.83
CA TRP A 61 -0.84 -27.66 -3.31
C TRP A 61 -0.61 -28.84 -2.36
N GLU A 62 -1.51 -29.08 -1.39
CA GLU A 62 -1.40 -30.19 -0.43
C GLU A 62 -1.39 -31.56 -1.14
N SER A 63 -2.15 -31.68 -2.22
CA SER A 63 -2.26 -32.92 -3.01
C SER A 63 -1.14 -33.11 -4.03
N ALA A 64 -0.25 -32.11 -4.22
CA ALA A 64 0.80 -32.17 -5.23
C ALA A 64 1.84 -33.25 -4.91
N SER A 65 2.22 -34.01 -5.94
CA SER A 65 3.29 -35.00 -5.82
C SER A 65 4.65 -34.32 -5.58
N ALA A 66 5.61 -35.05 -5.03
CA ALA A 66 6.95 -34.50 -4.77
C ALA A 66 7.65 -33.98 -6.06
N SER A 67 7.32 -34.53 -7.23
CA SER A 67 7.88 -34.09 -8.52
C SER A 67 7.20 -32.86 -9.12
N GLU A 68 6.00 -32.51 -8.66
CA GLU A 68 5.21 -31.38 -9.17
C GLU A 68 5.16 -30.21 -8.17
N ARG A 69 5.59 -30.46 -6.93
CA ARG A 69 5.41 -29.54 -5.80
C ARG A 69 5.95 -28.14 -6.05
N ASP A 70 7.13 -28.03 -6.66
CA ASP A 70 7.77 -26.74 -6.88
C ASP A 70 7.01 -25.90 -7.91
N ASP A 71 6.54 -26.50 -9.00
CA ASP A 71 5.77 -25.78 -10.03
C ASP A 71 4.36 -25.45 -9.55
N VAL A 72 3.69 -26.39 -8.86
CA VAL A 72 2.38 -26.14 -8.24
C VAL A 72 2.47 -25.04 -7.17
N ALA A 73 3.56 -24.99 -6.39
CA ALA A 73 3.73 -23.94 -5.38
C ALA A 73 3.82 -22.54 -5.99
N LYS A 74 4.49 -22.37 -7.15
CA LYS A 74 4.59 -21.08 -7.85
C LYS A 74 3.22 -20.61 -8.33
N GLU A 75 2.47 -21.49 -8.99
CA GLU A 75 1.11 -21.20 -9.47
C GLU A 75 0.18 -20.86 -8.30
N VAL A 76 0.15 -21.70 -7.27
CA VAL A 76 -0.70 -21.49 -6.10
C VAL A 76 -0.32 -20.22 -5.34
N ALA A 77 0.97 -19.88 -5.22
CA ALA A 77 1.39 -18.65 -4.56
C ALA A 77 0.87 -17.41 -5.30
N ALA A 78 1.00 -17.36 -6.63
CA ALA A 78 0.48 -16.26 -7.44
C ALA A 78 -1.05 -16.13 -7.34
N GLU A 79 -1.77 -17.25 -7.42
CA GLU A 79 -3.22 -17.29 -7.29
C GLU A 79 -3.68 -16.79 -5.91
N LEU A 80 -3.10 -17.32 -4.83
CA LEU A 80 -3.44 -16.95 -3.47
C LEU A 80 -3.18 -15.47 -3.20
N TYR A 81 -2.05 -14.94 -3.69
CA TYR A 81 -1.73 -13.52 -3.55
C TYR A 81 -2.74 -12.64 -4.30
N ALA A 82 -3.09 -13.01 -5.54
CA ALA A 82 -4.10 -12.30 -6.33
C ALA A 82 -5.47 -12.31 -5.64
N TYR A 83 -5.95 -13.46 -5.19
CA TYR A 83 -7.22 -13.58 -4.47
C TYR A 83 -7.22 -12.78 -3.16
N ALA A 84 -6.14 -12.85 -2.38
CA ALA A 84 -6.02 -12.15 -1.11
C ALA A 84 -6.07 -10.62 -1.30
N CYS A 85 -5.40 -10.09 -2.33
CA CYS A 85 -5.49 -8.67 -2.68
C CYS A 85 -6.91 -8.31 -3.17
N TYR A 86 -7.47 -9.10 -4.08
CA TYR A 86 -8.78 -8.80 -4.65
C TYR A 86 -9.94 -8.95 -3.67
N ASN A 87 -9.78 -9.70 -2.58
CA ASN A 87 -10.75 -9.70 -1.48
C ASN A 87 -11.04 -8.28 -0.97
N GLU A 88 -10.13 -7.31 -1.08
CA GLU A 88 -10.36 -5.91 -0.68
C GLU A 88 -11.50 -5.21 -1.44
N GLU A 89 -11.71 -5.55 -2.71
CA GLU A 89 -12.76 -4.96 -3.55
C GLU A 89 -14.16 -5.46 -3.19
N TYR A 90 -14.22 -6.57 -2.45
CA TYR A 90 -15.44 -7.32 -2.15
C TYR A 90 -15.68 -7.54 -0.66
N ALA A 91 -14.72 -7.32 0.23
CA ALA A 91 -14.95 -7.37 1.67
C ALA A 91 -15.88 -6.23 2.08
N ASP A 92 -16.72 -6.41 3.09
CA ASP A 92 -17.59 -5.30 3.54
C ASP A 92 -16.79 -4.20 4.24
N LYS A 93 -15.70 -4.59 4.89
CA LYS A 93 -14.78 -3.69 5.57
C LYS A 93 -13.43 -4.37 5.79
N TYR A 94 -12.39 -3.55 5.88
CA TYR A 94 -11.06 -3.96 6.27
C TYR A 94 -10.25 -2.73 6.68
N VAL A 95 -9.16 -2.97 7.39
CA VAL A 95 -8.14 -1.98 7.62
C VAL A 95 -6.77 -2.62 7.51
N TYR A 96 -5.82 -1.88 6.96
CA TYR A 96 -4.41 -2.24 7.08
C TYR A 96 -3.58 -1.06 7.58
N PHE A 97 -2.49 -1.41 8.24
CA PHE A 97 -1.37 -0.52 8.53
C PHE A 97 -0.16 -1.01 7.75
N SER A 98 0.58 -0.09 7.13
CA SER A 98 1.85 -0.39 6.48
C SER A 98 2.99 0.48 6.97
N SER A 99 4.17 -0.10 7.04
CA SER A 99 5.43 0.58 7.26
C SER A 99 6.41 0.17 6.17
N GLN A 100 6.91 1.15 5.43
CA GLN A 100 7.91 0.98 4.40
C GLN A 100 9.15 1.76 4.79
N THR A 101 10.30 1.10 4.75
CA THR A 101 11.61 1.76 4.77
C THR A 101 12.22 1.63 3.39
N GLY A 102 12.87 2.70 2.94
CA GLY A 102 13.48 2.74 1.62
C GLY A 102 14.72 3.60 1.64
N SER A 103 15.83 3.02 1.19
CA SER A 103 17.05 3.75 0.96
C SER A 103 17.27 3.95 -0.53
N THR A 104 17.82 5.10 -0.92
CA THR A 104 18.18 5.39 -2.31
C THR A 104 19.61 5.89 -2.37
N ASP A 105 20.33 5.44 -3.39
CA ASP A 105 21.66 5.95 -3.74
C ASP A 105 21.65 6.50 -5.17
N LEU A 106 21.94 7.80 -5.30
CA LEU A 106 22.10 8.50 -6.58
C LEU A 106 23.59 8.73 -6.91
N GLY A 107 24.48 7.94 -6.31
CA GLY A 107 25.93 8.02 -6.43
C GLY A 107 26.48 9.36 -5.93
N SER A 108 27.25 10.04 -6.79
CA SER A 108 27.87 11.33 -6.42
C SER A 108 26.86 12.46 -6.15
N SER A 109 25.58 12.25 -6.50
CA SER A 109 24.51 13.22 -6.29
C SER A 109 23.94 13.21 -4.87
N GLY A 110 24.12 12.12 -4.13
CA GLY A 110 23.68 11.96 -2.75
C GLY A 110 22.89 10.66 -2.53
N SER A 111 22.54 10.43 -1.26
CA SER A 111 21.73 9.31 -0.81
C SER A 111 20.64 9.80 0.15
N GLY A 112 19.64 8.96 0.41
CA GLY A 112 18.61 9.25 1.40
C GLY A 112 17.93 7.99 1.90
N ASP A 113 17.37 8.10 3.10
CA ASP A 113 16.57 7.08 3.75
C ASP A 113 15.22 7.67 4.15
N VAL A 114 14.14 6.96 3.83
CA VAL A 114 12.78 7.42 4.04
C VAL A 114 11.95 6.32 4.69
N THR A 115 11.19 6.70 5.70
CA THR A 115 10.09 5.88 6.23
C THR A 115 8.77 6.42 5.70
N THR A 116 7.96 5.55 5.10
CA THR A 116 6.58 5.82 4.71
C THR A 116 5.65 4.92 5.50
N GLN A 117 4.65 5.49 6.17
CA GLN A 117 3.62 4.73 6.87
C GLN A 117 2.25 5.08 6.34
N ASN A 118 1.43 4.04 6.14
CA ASN A 118 0.05 4.20 5.73
C ASN A 118 -0.89 3.51 6.70
N TYR A 119 -2.09 4.06 6.83
CA TYR A 119 -3.21 3.38 7.46
C TYR A 119 -4.40 3.58 6.55
N LYS A 120 -4.97 2.50 6.02
CA LYS A 120 -6.12 2.52 5.12
C LYS A 120 -7.22 1.69 5.72
N LEU A 121 -8.28 2.36 6.17
CA LEU A 121 -9.54 1.75 6.60
C LEU A 121 -10.58 2.01 5.52
N ILE A 122 -11.23 0.94 5.05
CA ILE A 122 -12.34 0.98 4.11
C ILE A 122 -13.54 0.30 4.74
N ILE A 123 -14.70 0.96 4.66
CA ILE A 123 -16.02 0.37 4.89
C ILE A 123 -16.82 0.62 3.62
N HIS A 124 -17.19 -0.43 2.92
CA HIS A 124 -17.97 -0.31 1.69
C HIS A 124 -19.42 0.04 1.98
N GLN A 125 -20.06 0.75 1.06
CA GLN A 125 -21.47 1.08 1.18
C GLN A 125 -22.33 -0.19 1.33
N GLY A 126 -23.19 -0.20 2.35
CA GLY A 126 -24.17 -1.25 2.60
C GLY A 126 -25.58 -0.69 2.77
N ALA A 127 -26.55 -1.58 3.04
CA ALA A 127 -27.96 -1.20 3.17
C ALA A 127 -28.24 -0.14 4.26
N ASN A 128 -27.41 -0.12 5.31
CA ASN A 128 -27.56 0.78 6.47
C ASN A 128 -26.31 1.60 6.78
N THR A 129 -25.23 1.44 5.99
CA THR A 129 -23.93 2.07 6.27
C THR A 129 -23.51 2.82 5.02
N PRO A 130 -23.31 4.14 5.07
CA PRO A 130 -22.68 4.84 3.96
C PRO A 130 -21.23 4.36 3.80
N GLY A 131 -20.67 4.49 2.60
CA GLY A 131 -19.27 4.11 2.37
C GLY A 131 -18.32 5.08 3.10
N TYR A 132 -17.28 4.53 3.73
CA TYR A 132 -16.22 5.29 4.41
C TYR A 132 -14.83 4.88 3.93
N LYS A 133 -13.95 5.86 3.78
CA LYS A 133 -12.50 5.65 3.57
C LYS A 133 -11.76 6.59 4.49
N TYR A 134 -10.93 6.03 5.35
CA TYR A 134 -9.99 6.79 6.16
C TYR A 134 -8.59 6.31 5.81
N HIS A 135 -7.84 7.14 5.06
CA HIS A 135 -6.52 6.79 4.58
C HIS A 135 -5.53 7.90 4.88
N TYR A 136 -4.54 7.65 5.74
CA TYR A 136 -3.39 8.54 5.88
C TYR A 136 -2.12 7.93 5.30
N THR A 137 -1.24 8.82 4.86
CA THR A 137 0.15 8.55 4.49
C THR A 137 1.04 9.55 5.22
N LEU A 138 2.03 9.07 5.95
CA LEU A 138 3.09 9.88 6.57
C LEU A 138 4.42 9.48 5.96
N LYS A 139 5.20 10.45 5.51
CA LYS A 139 6.54 10.25 4.96
C LYS A 139 7.54 11.10 5.70
N LYS A 140 8.56 10.45 6.23
CA LYS A 140 9.64 11.08 6.97
C LYS A 140 10.96 10.73 6.31
N VAL A 141 11.77 11.74 6.02
CA VAL A 141 13.17 11.53 5.63
C VAL A 141 13.94 11.34 6.92
N ASN A 142 14.53 10.17 7.12
CA ASN A 142 15.34 9.89 8.31
C ASN A 142 16.73 10.50 8.13
N GLU A 143 17.35 10.21 7.00
CA GLU A 143 18.69 10.68 6.64
C GLU A 143 18.72 11.14 5.18
N ALA A 144 19.56 12.14 4.89
CA ALA A 144 19.82 12.59 3.53
C ALA A 144 21.22 13.21 3.42
N ALA A 145 21.89 12.94 2.31
CA ALA A 145 23.22 13.45 2.00
C ALA A 145 23.28 14.07 0.60
N GLY A 146 24.34 14.86 0.36
CA GLY A 146 24.58 15.48 -0.94
C GLY A 146 23.48 16.45 -1.39
N THR A 147 23.15 16.43 -2.67
CA THR A 147 22.15 17.34 -3.26
C THR A 147 20.74 17.02 -2.76
N ILE A 148 20.44 15.74 -2.48
CA ILE A 148 19.14 15.29 -1.97
C ILE A 148 18.77 16.01 -0.67
N ASN A 149 19.73 16.23 0.23
CA ASN A 149 19.49 16.93 1.49
C ASN A 149 18.94 18.36 1.29
N THR A 150 19.26 19.03 0.19
CA THR A 150 18.70 20.36 -0.14
C THR A 150 17.20 20.31 -0.44
N PHE A 151 16.71 19.14 -0.85
CA PHE A 151 15.33 18.88 -1.23
C PHE A 151 14.59 18.03 -0.20
N ARG A 152 15.16 17.78 0.99
CA ARG A 152 14.57 16.94 2.05
C ARG A 152 13.08 17.20 2.27
N ASN A 153 12.70 18.47 2.43
CA ASN A 153 11.32 18.86 2.73
C ASN A 153 10.33 18.57 1.58
N LEU A 154 10.81 18.29 0.36
CA LEU A 154 9.93 17.87 -0.75
C LEU A 154 9.56 16.38 -0.66
N PHE A 155 10.34 15.59 0.08
CA PHE A 155 10.14 14.17 0.27
C PHE A 155 9.38 13.84 1.56
N GLU A 156 9.33 14.79 2.51
CA GLU A 156 8.44 14.71 3.68
C GLU A 156 7.03 15.16 3.31
N SER A 157 6.03 14.38 3.71
CA SER A 157 4.62 14.73 3.49
C SER A 157 3.73 13.98 4.46
N ALA A 158 2.67 14.63 4.92
CA ALA A 158 1.64 14.01 5.74
C ALA A 158 0.28 14.37 5.16
N ARG A 159 -0.50 13.36 4.79
CA ARG A 159 -1.84 13.56 4.21
C ARG A 159 -2.79 12.56 4.78
N LEU A 160 -3.99 13.02 5.11
CA LEU A 160 -5.12 12.18 5.48
C LEU A 160 -6.28 12.49 4.53
N ARG A 161 -6.84 11.44 3.94
CA ARG A 161 -8.05 11.46 3.13
C ARG A 161 -9.15 10.80 3.94
N PHE A 162 -10.15 11.59 4.30
CA PHE A 162 -11.38 11.10 4.89
C PHE A 162 -12.48 11.21 3.84
N VAL A 163 -13.10 10.09 3.48
CA VAL A 163 -14.30 10.07 2.64
C VAL A 163 -15.46 9.54 3.46
N GLU A 164 -16.56 10.29 3.49
CA GLU A 164 -17.83 9.88 4.09
C GLU A 164 -18.97 10.00 3.08
N ASP A 165 -20.18 9.58 3.45
CA ASP A 165 -21.37 9.62 2.59
C ASP A 165 -21.11 9.02 1.21
N THR A 166 -20.33 7.93 1.18
CA THR A 166 -19.88 7.20 -0.01
C THR A 166 -18.89 7.96 -0.90
N ASN A 167 -18.91 9.29 -0.97
CA ASN A 167 -18.08 10.03 -1.94
C ASN A 167 -17.62 11.44 -1.52
N LYS A 168 -17.84 11.90 -0.29
CA LYS A 168 -17.44 13.24 0.15
C LYS A 168 -16.05 13.24 0.77
N LEU A 169 -15.08 13.80 0.05
CA LEU A 169 -13.69 13.93 0.47
C LEU A 169 -13.47 15.15 1.36
N TYR A 170 -12.85 14.89 2.51
CA TYR A 170 -12.30 15.85 3.45
C TYR A 170 -10.81 15.54 3.62
N ARG A 171 -9.97 16.37 3.00
CA ARG A 171 -8.52 16.22 3.10
C ARG A 171 -7.96 16.99 4.30
N PHE A 172 -7.03 16.35 5.00
CA PHE A 172 -6.15 16.98 5.97
C PHE A 172 -4.72 16.92 5.46
N GLU A 173 -3.97 17.99 5.72
CA GLU A 173 -2.52 18.04 5.50
C GLU A 173 -1.87 18.08 6.88
N GLY A 174 -0.75 17.39 7.03
CA GLY A 174 0.00 17.37 8.28
C GLY A 174 1.36 18.05 8.14
N ASP A 175 1.86 18.58 9.25
CA ASP A 175 3.22 19.06 9.38
C ASP A 175 3.90 18.48 10.65
N ASN A 176 5.16 18.84 10.89
CA ASN A 176 5.91 18.40 12.07
C ASN A 176 5.95 16.86 12.25
N ILE A 177 6.30 16.16 11.16
CA ILE A 177 6.33 14.68 11.11
C ILE A 177 7.46 14.13 11.98
N ARG A 178 7.09 13.31 12.96
CA ARG A 178 7.99 12.80 14.00
C ARG A 178 7.60 11.38 14.40
N TYR A 179 8.53 10.66 15.01
CA TYR A 179 8.22 9.42 15.70
C TYR A 179 7.39 9.75 16.95
N GLY A 180 6.32 9.00 17.17
CA GLY A 180 5.51 9.07 18.38
C GLY A 180 6.28 8.51 19.55
N THR A 181 5.88 8.84 20.77
CA THR A 181 6.52 8.36 21.99
C THR A 181 5.61 7.41 22.77
N ASP A 182 6.19 6.42 23.43
CA ASP A 182 5.48 5.52 24.33
C ASP A 182 5.21 6.17 25.70
N GLU A 183 4.57 5.44 26.62
CA GLU A 183 4.29 5.93 27.97
C GLU A 183 5.56 6.27 28.78
N SER A 184 6.72 5.74 28.38
CA SER A 184 8.02 6.03 28.98
C SER A 184 8.71 7.27 28.38
N GLY A 185 8.15 7.82 27.30
CA GLY A 185 8.72 8.92 26.53
C GLY A 185 9.83 8.48 25.58
N ALA A 186 9.97 7.19 25.31
CA ALA A 186 10.88 6.67 24.30
C ALA A 186 10.22 6.73 22.92
N ASP A 187 10.99 7.05 21.89
CA ASP A 187 10.51 7.04 20.51
C ASP A 187 10.05 5.62 20.13
N THR A 188 8.88 5.55 19.49
CA THR A 188 8.32 4.36 18.85
C THR A 188 8.65 4.38 17.36
N ASP A 189 8.50 3.25 16.68
CA ASP A 189 8.68 3.20 15.22
C ASP A 189 7.48 3.76 14.45
N ILE A 190 6.48 4.34 15.12
CA ILE A 190 5.28 4.91 14.47
C ILE A 190 5.39 6.41 14.30
N LEU A 191 5.11 6.88 13.10
CA LEU A 191 5.06 8.29 12.76
C LEU A 191 3.75 8.92 13.23
N THR A 192 3.85 10.17 13.68
CA THR A 192 2.74 11.07 13.95
C THR A 192 3.07 12.47 13.39
N CYS A 193 2.06 13.32 13.32
CA CYS A 193 2.16 14.69 12.81
C CYS A 193 1.06 15.55 13.43
N ASP A 194 1.15 16.86 13.23
CA ASP A 194 0.11 17.80 13.63
C ASP A 194 -0.81 18.01 12.41
N TRP A 195 -2.12 17.78 12.57
CA TRP A 195 -3.07 17.83 11.45
C TRP A 195 -3.73 19.21 11.31
N GLU A 196 -3.85 19.64 10.06
CA GLU A 196 -4.63 20.79 9.65
C GLU A 196 -5.58 20.45 8.50
N THR A 197 -6.67 21.20 8.36
CA THR A 197 -7.60 21.04 7.24
C THR A 197 -6.96 21.44 5.90
N GLY A 198 -7.06 20.59 4.88
CA GLY A 198 -6.47 20.80 3.55
C GLY A 198 -7.35 21.59 2.56
N SER A 199 -6.89 21.75 1.32
CA SER A 199 -7.61 22.51 0.29
C SER A 199 -8.87 21.83 -0.23
N ASP A 200 -8.85 20.50 -0.33
CA ASP A 200 -9.88 19.67 -0.95
C ASP A 200 -10.86 19.21 0.13
N TRP A 201 -11.80 20.10 0.47
CA TRP A 201 -12.73 19.91 1.59
C TRP A 201 -14.18 19.88 1.10
N GLY A 202 -14.87 18.76 1.36
CA GLY A 202 -16.23 18.52 0.88
C GLY A 202 -16.34 18.32 -0.64
N THR A 203 -15.23 18.02 -1.33
CA THR A 203 -15.22 17.72 -2.77
C THR A 203 -15.65 16.27 -3.02
N ASP A 204 -16.01 15.93 -4.26
CA ASP A 204 -16.34 14.54 -4.61
C ASP A 204 -15.07 13.70 -4.84
N ASP A 205 -15.06 12.48 -4.29
CA ASP A 205 -14.13 11.39 -4.59
C ASP A 205 -14.84 10.28 -5.39
N PRO A 206 -14.12 9.33 -6.00
CA PRO A 206 -14.74 8.10 -6.48
C PRO A 206 -15.55 7.42 -5.35
N PRO A 207 -16.74 6.88 -5.67
CA PRO A 207 -17.61 6.29 -4.68
C PRO A 207 -16.99 5.02 -4.07
N ILE A 208 -17.16 4.83 -2.77
CA ILE A 208 -16.68 3.66 -2.03
C ILE A 208 -17.77 2.60 -2.04
N VAL A 209 -17.89 1.97 -3.20
CA VAL A 209 -18.85 0.91 -3.46
C VAL A 209 -18.12 -0.40 -3.63
N LYS A 210 -18.69 -1.43 -3.01
CA LYS A 210 -18.26 -2.81 -3.19
C LYS A 210 -18.43 -3.20 -4.66
N ARG A 211 -17.43 -3.86 -5.23
CA ARG A 211 -17.56 -4.40 -6.58
C ARG A 211 -18.65 -5.48 -6.60
N GLU A 212 -19.55 -5.42 -7.58
CA GLU A 212 -20.69 -6.35 -7.66
C GLU A 212 -20.32 -7.70 -8.29
N ASP A 213 -19.53 -7.66 -9.36
CA ASP A 213 -19.18 -8.86 -10.14
C ASP A 213 -17.81 -9.39 -9.73
N LYS A 214 -17.80 -10.59 -9.14
CA LYS A 214 -16.56 -11.30 -8.78
C LYS A 214 -15.81 -11.72 -10.05
N LEU A 215 -14.57 -11.24 -10.18
CA LEU A 215 -13.67 -11.62 -11.28
C LEU A 215 -13.07 -13.01 -11.05
N ASP A 216 -12.90 -13.79 -12.12
CA ASP A 216 -12.00 -14.95 -12.12
C ASP A 216 -10.54 -14.50 -12.32
N LEU A 217 -9.57 -15.43 -12.31
CA LEU A 217 -8.15 -15.10 -12.45
C LEU A 217 -7.83 -14.35 -13.74
N ALA A 218 -8.43 -14.74 -14.87
CA ALA A 218 -8.21 -14.06 -16.15
C ALA A 218 -8.79 -12.64 -16.14
N GLY A 219 -9.93 -12.46 -15.47
CA GLY A 219 -10.50 -11.16 -15.19
C GLY A 219 -9.58 -10.29 -14.31
N ILE A 220 -9.01 -10.87 -13.25
CA ILE A 220 -8.05 -10.19 -12.37
C ILE A 220 -6.82 -9.74 -13.16
N GLU A 221 -6.21 -10.62 -13.95
CA GLU A 221 -5.04 -10.28 -14.78
C GLU A 221 -5.37 -9.13 -15.76
N SER A 222 -6.52 -9.20 -16.42
CA SER A 222 -6.98 -8.15 -17.34
C SER A 222 -7.19 -6.81 -16.63
N ASP A 223 -7.69 -6.84 -15.39
CA ASP A 223 -7.92 -5.66 -14.55
C ASP A 223 -6.60 -5.03 -14.11
N ILE A 224 -5.61 -5.84 -13.71
CA ILE A 224 -4.24 -5.38 -13.39
C ILE A 224 -3.63 -4.65 -14.59
N ILE A 225 -3.69 -5.26 -15.78
CA ILE A 225 -3.16 -4.66 -17.02
C ILE A 225 -3.90 -3.36 -17.37
N ALA A 226 -5.22 -3.30 -17.18
CA ALA A 226 -5.99 -2.11 -17.48
C ALA A 226 -5.68 -0.94 -16.53
N LEU A 227 -5.33 -1.23 -15.27
CA LEU A 227 -5.05 -0.24 -14.24
C LEU A 227 -3.58 0.18 -14.17
N SER A 228 -2.67 -0.50 -14.87
CA SER A 228 -1.22 -0.28 -14.72
C SER A 228 -0.73 1.12 -15.10
N GLU A 229 -1.38 1.77 -16.07
CA GLU A 229 -0.95 3.08 -16.58
C GLU A 229 -1.60 4.27 -15.84
N ASP A 230 -2.88 4.20 -15.51
CA ASP A 230 -3.69 5.33 -15.05
C ASP A 230 -4.61 5.01 -13.84
N GLY A 231 -4.50 3.82 -13.25
CA GLY A 231 -5.35 3.34 -12.15
C GLY A 231 -4.61 3.09 -10.83
N GLU A 232 -5.36 2.92 -9.74
CA GLU A 232 -4.87 2.32 -8.49
C GLU A 232 -5.09 0.82 -8.63
N ALA A 233 -4.04 0.07 -8.98
CA ALA A 233 -4.13 -1.39 -9.09
C ALA A 233 -4.43 -1.99 -7.71
N VAL A 234 -5.32 -2.98 -7.66
CA VAL A 234 -5.70 -3.68 -6.43
C VAL A 234 -4.59 -4.61 -5.95
N ILE A 235 -3.73 -5.06 -6.87
CA ILE A 235 -2.60 -5.94 -6.57
C ILE A 235 -1.47 -5.18 -5.86
N HIS A 236 -1.02 -5.70 -4.72
CA HIS A 236 0.06 -5.07 -3.95
C HIS A 236 1.44 -5.40 -4.54
N GLY A 237 2.41 -4.52 -4.31
CA GLY A 237 3.77 -4.67 -4.86
C GLY A 237 3.97 -4.14 -6.27
N ASN A 238 2.94 -3.51 -6.86
CA ASN A 238 3.02 -2.89 -8.18
C ASN A 238 3.49 -3.86 -9.28
N VAL A 239 3.11 -5.13 -9.16
CA VAL A 239 3.56 -6.22 -10.04
C VAL A 239 2.38 -7.03 -10.54
N ASN A 240 2.39 -7.39 -11.82
CA ASN A 240 1.44 -8.33 -12.39
C ASN A 240 1.85 -9.76 -12.00
N ILE A 241 1.46 -10.19 -10.80
CA ILE A 241 1.84 -11.49 -10.26
C ILE A 241 1.34 -12.69 -11.10
N LEU A 242 0.38 -12.45 -12.01
CA LEU A 242 -0.19 -13.47 -12.88
C LEU A 242 0.52 -13.57 -14.24
N ALA A 243 1.55 -12.74 -14.50
CA ALA A 243 2.33 -12.84 -15.72
C ALA A 243 3.09 -14.17 -15.81
N ASP A 244 3.18 -14.71 -17.04
CA ASP A 244 3.83 -15.99 -17.30
C ASP A 244 5.28 -16.04 -16.78
N ASN A 245 5.58 -17.03 -15.93
CA ASN A 245 6.89 -17.29 -15.33
C ASN A 245 7.41 -16.17 -14.42
N ILE A 246 6.55 -15.26 -13.94
CA ILE A 246 7.00 -14.19 -13.05
C ILE A 246 7.46 -14.70 -11.68
N VAL A 247 6.84 -15.77 -11.17
CA VAL A 247 7.26 -16.42 -9.92
C VAL A 247 8.38 -17.41 -10.21
N LYS A 248 9.60 -17.05 -9.80
CA LYS A 248 10.81 -17.87 -9.97
C LYS A 248 10.82 -19.05 -9.02
N SER A 249 10.47 -18.82 -7.76
CA SER A 249 10.37 -19.85 -6.73
C SER A 249 9.30 -19.49 -5.70
N ALA A 250 8.71 -20.50 -5.06
CA ALA A 250 7.75 -20.29 -3.97
C ALA A 250 7.80 -21.42 -2.96
N THR A 251 7.55 -21.08 -1.70
CA THR A 251 7.33 -22.03 -0.61
C THR A 251 6.01 -21.69 0.09
N ILE A 252 5.26 -22.70 0.49
CA ILE A 252 4.00 -22.57 1.22
C ILE A 252 4.15 -23.43 2.47
N THR A 253 3.85 -22.85 3.63
CA THR A 253 3.92 -23.52 4.93
C THR A 253 2.62 -23.33 5.68
N GLU A 254 2.00 -24.42 6.10
CA GLU A 254 0.84 -24.40 6.98
C GLU A 254 1.27 -24.24 8.43
N GLY A 255 0.61 -23.33 9.15
CA GLY A 255 0.70 -23.13 10.59
C GLY A 255 -0.68 -23.01 11.23
N GLU A 256 -0.70 -22.85 12.55
CA GLU A 256 -1.92 -22.65 13.33
C GLU A 256 -1.77 -21.40 14.20
N PHE A 257 -2.82 -20.57 14.22
CA PHE A 257 -2.92 -19.40 15.08
C PHE A 257 -4.32 -19.37 15.72
N ASP A 258 -4.37 -19.40 17.05
CA ASP A 258 -5.62 -19.42 17.84
C ASP A 258 -6.67 -20.45 17.36
N GLY A 259 -6.21 -21.63 16.94
CA GLY A 259 -7.08 -22.73 16.49
C GLY A 259 -7.57 -22.60 15.04
N HIS A 260 -7.06 -21.63 14.29
CA HIS A 260 -7.31 -21.44 12.86
C HIS A 260 -6.04 -21.72 12.06
N ALA A 261 -6.17 -22.34 10.89
CA ALA A 261 -5.03 -22.52 10.00
C ALA A 261 -4.62 -21.19 9.38
N VAL A 262 -3.32 -20.97 9.30
CA VAL A 262 -2.68 -19.82 8.66
C VAL A 262 -1.62 -20.35 7.71
N TYR A 263 -1.63 -19.89 6.47
CA TYR A 263 -0.64 -20.29 5.47
C TYR A 263 0.34 -19.15 5.29
N GLU A 264 1.63 -19.43 5.46
CA GLU A 264 2.72 -18.52 5.13
C GLU A 264 3.31 -18.91 3.78
N ILE A 265 3.34 -17.95 2.86
CA ILE A 265 3.83 -18.12 1.49
C ILE A 265 5.00 -17.16 1.31
N VAL A 266 6.14 -17.69 0.85
CA VAL A 266 7.30 -16.89 0.45
C VAL A 266 7.51 -17.14 -1.04
N MET A 267 7.44 -16.10 -1.86
CA MET A 267 7.68 -16.17 -3.30
C MET A 267 8.75 -15.19 -3.75
N GLU A 268 9.70 -15.69 -4.53
CA GLU A 268 10.73 -14.90 -5.20
C GLU A 268 10.31 -14.68 -6.66
N LEU A 269 10.35 -13.45 -7.12
CA LEU A 269 10.03 -13.07 -8.49
C LEU A 269 11.28 -13.14 -9.37
N ASP A 270 11.08 -13.45 -10.65
CA ASP A 270 12.12 -13.31 -11.66
C ASP A 270 12.19 -11.82 -12.08
N PRO A 271 13.27 -11.09 -11.75
CA PRO A 271 13.36 -9.66 -12.03
C PRO A 271 13.43 -9.37 -13.54
N GLU A 272 13.95 -10.28 -14.37
CA GLU A 272 13.98 -10.10 -15.81
C GLU A 272 12.57 -10.21 -16.40
N VAL A 273 11.79 -11.19 -15.94
CA VAL A 273 10.39 -11.37 -16.36
C VAL A 273 9.53 -10.22 -15.86
N ALA A 274 9.62 -9.87 -14.58
CA ALA A 274 8.85 -8.78 -13.98
C ALA A 274 9.14 -7.43 -14.65
N SER A 275 10.40 -7.14 -14.96
CA SER A 275 10.79 -5.89 -15.66
C SER A 275 10.41 -5.89 -17.15
N ALA A 276 10.28 -7.06 -17.77
CA ALA A 276 9.86 -7.19 -19.16
C ALA A 276 8.34 -7.14 -19.32
N ASP A 277 7.57 -7.46 -18.27
CA ASP A 277 6.11 -7.34 -18.26
C ASP A 277 5.67 -5.86 -18.31
N PRO A 278 4.95 -5.42 -19.36
CA PRO A 278 4.59 -4.01 -19.52
C PRO A 278 3.75 -3.44 -18.38
N ALA A 279 2.85 -4.25 -17.81
CA ALA A 279 1.98 -3.80 -16.72
C ALA A 279 2.79 -3.58 -15.45
N SER A 280 3.66 -4.51 -15.09
CA SER A 280 4.56 -4.44 -13.94
C SER A 280 5.51 -3.24 -14.06
N ALA A 281 6.17 -3.07 -15.21
CA ALA A 281 7.06 -1.94 -15.43
C ALA A 281 6.34 -0.58 -15.36
N ALA A 282 5.10 -0.49 -15.88
CA ALA A 282 4.29 0.72 -15.78
C ALA A 282 3.89 1.03 -14.34
N MET A 283 3.43 0.02 -13.59
CA MET A 283 3.06 0.18 -12.18
C MET A 283 4.28 0.59 -11.32
N LEU A 284 5.43 -0.04 -11.50
CA LEU A 284 6.68 0.31 -10.80
C LEU A 284 7.11 1.76 -11.09
N ALA A 285 7.10 2.15 -12.37
CA ALA A 285 7.43 3.51 -12.79
C ALA A 285 6.46 4.54 -12.20
N ASN A 286 5.16 4.25 -12.21
CA ASN A 286 4.12 5.12 -11.66
C ASN A 286 4.25 5.28 -10.14
N ALA A 287 4.38 4.18 -9.41
CA ALA A 287 4.54 4.18 -7.96
C ALA A 287 5.77 5.00 -7.52
N ASN A 288 6.87 4.89 -8.27
CA ASN A 288 8.12 5.58 -7.96
C ASN A 288 8.28 6.95 -8.63
N SER A 289 7.32 7.37 -9.47
CA SER A 289 7.44 8.59 -10.30
C SER A 289 8.77 8.66 -11.06
N ALA A 290 9.20 7.51 -11.58
CA ALA A 290 10.48 7.31 -12.24
C ALA A 290 10.28 6.78 -13.66
N GLU A 291 11.34 6.79 -14.46
CA GLU A 291 11.33 6.28 -15.83
C GLU A 291 12.36 5.18 -15.97
N GLU A 292 12.17 4.30 -16.96
CA GLU A 292 13.11 3.20 -17.25
C GLU A 292 13.36 2.33 -16.00
N CYS A 293 12.30 2.13 -15.20
CA CYS A 293 12.37 1.33 -13.98
C CYS A 293 12.40 -0.16 -14.29
N GLY A 294 13.20 -0.90 -13.53
CA GLY A 294 13.20 -2.36 -13.52
C GLY A 294 13.67 -2.88 -12.18
N TRP A 295 13.11 -4.00 -11.76
CA TRP A 295 13.64 -4.76 -10.64
C TRP A 295 14.99 -5.35 -11.00
N VAL A 296 15.88 -5.38 -10.02
CA VAL A 296 17.19 -6.01 -10.12
C VAL A 296 17.36 -6.98 -8.96
N ASN A 297 18.41 -7.81 -9.02
CA ASN A 297 18.74 -8.63 -7.86
C ASN A 297 19.35 -7.76 -6.76
N ASP A 298 19.11 -8.13 -5.51
CA ASP A 298 19.77 -7.56 -4.34
C ASP A 298 21.28 -7.89 -4.31
N GLU A 299 21.99 -7.42 -3.27
CA GLU A 299 23.41 -7.71 -3.08
C GLU A 299 23.73 -9.20 -2.89
N GLU A 300 22.74 -10.00 -2.46
CA GLU A 300 22.85 -11.44 -2.24
C GLU A 300 22.53 -12.26 -3.52
N GLY A 301 22.02 -11.61 -4.56
CA GLY A 301 21.66 -12.20 -5.84
C GLY A 301 20.23 -12.73 -5.92
N ASN A 302 19.36 -12.34 -4.98
CA ASN A 302 17.95 -12.70 -4.97
C ASN A 302 17.11 -11.66 -5.73
N GLY A 303 16.05 -12.11 -6.40
CA GLY A 303 15.05 -11.22 -6.97
C GLY A 303 14.12 -10.61 -5.91
N PRO A 304 13.18 -9.74 -6.31
CA PRO A 304 12.14 -9.22 -5.43
C PRO A 304 11.40 -10.36 -4.74
N THR A 305 11.18 -10.23 -3.44
CA THR A 305 10.56 -11.28 -2.63
C THR A 305 9.28 -10.76 -1.99
N ILE A 306 8.22 -11.54 -2.10
CA ILE A 306 6.94 -11.28 -1.43
C ILE A 306 6.71 -12.41 -0.42
N THR A 307 6.65 -12.07 0.85
CA THR A 307 6.25 -12.99 1.92
C THR A 307 4.87 -12.60 2.41
N PHE A 308 3.89 -13.49 2.39
CA PHE A 308 2.55 -13.16 2.83
C PHE A 308 1.91 -14.29 3.64
N GLN A 309 1.03 -13.90 4.55
CA GLN A 309 0.24 -14.81 5.36
C GLN A 309 -1.24 -14.62 5.02
N ILE A 310 -1.94 -15.73 4.82
CA ILE A 310 -3.39 -15.75 4.65
C ILE A 310 -4.03 -16.63 5.71
N TRP A 311 -5.24 -16.23 6.12
CA TRP A 311 -6.13 -17.11 6.85
C TRP A 311 -6.62 -18.25 5.95
N ASP A 312 -7.09 -19.35 6.54
CA ASP A 312 -7.62 -20.50 5.79
C ASP A 312 -8.85 -20.19 4.92
N ASN A 313 -9.49 -19.03 5.13
CA ASN A 313 -10.54 -18.50 4.28
C ASN A 313 -10.03 -17.63 3.11
N GLY A 314 -8.72 -17.43 2.98
CA GLY A 314 -8.11 -16.67 1.88
C GLY A 314 -7.95 -15.16 2.11
N LEU A 315 -8.35 -14.62 3.27
CA LEU A 315 -8.11 -13.21 3.59
C LEU A 315 -6.65 -12.97 3.97
N MET A 316 -6.12 -11.83 3.52
CA MET A 316 -4.77 -11.39 3.84
C MET A 316 -4.66 -11.12 5.33
N LYS A 317 -3.65 -11.70 5.99
CA LYS A 317 -3.30 -11.39 7.38
C LYS A 317 -2.14 -10.42 7.44
N TYR A 318 -1.14 -10.66 6.59
CA TYR A 318 0.11 -9.92 6.56
C TYR A 318 0.77 -10.07 5.20
N TYR A 319 1.49 -9.06 4.74
CA TYR A 319 2.49 -9.25 3.72
C TYR A 319 3.73 -8.37 3.93
N LYS A 320 4.84 -8.85 3.38
CA LYS A 320 6.13 -8.20 3.29
C LYS A 320 6.58 -8.19 1.84
N ILE A 321 7.14 -7.09 1.38
CA ILE A 321 7.78 -6.98 0.07
C ILE A 321 9.19 -6.45 0.29
N ASP A 322 10.17 -7.25 -0.11
CA ASP A 322 11.58 -6.89 -0.17
C ASP A 322 11.95 -6.73 -1.65
N GLU A 323 12.33 -5.53 -2.05
CA GLU A 323 12.65 -5.26 -3.45
C GLU A 323 13.81 -4.29 -3.63
N THR A 324 14.62 -4.56 -4.65
CA THR A 324 15.59 -3.63 -5.21
C THR A 324 15.18 -3.30 -6.65
N TRP A 325 15.16 -2.01 -6.98
CA TRP A 325 14.91 -1.57 -8.34
C TRP A 325 15.87 -0.45 -8.74
N GLU A 326 16.13 -0.34 -10.04
CA GLU A 326 16.91 0.74 -10.64
C GLU A 326 16.05 1.51 -11.64
N GLY A 327 16.35 2.79 -11.83
CA GLY A 327 15.68 3.62 -12.81
C GLY A 327 16.17 5.05 -12.83
N ARG A 328 15.37 5.92 -13.46
CA ARG A 328 15.64 7.35 -13.59
C ARG A 328 14.64 8.15 -12.78
N ILE A 329 15.08 8.56 -11.59
CA ILE A 329 14.28 9.37 -10.67
C ILE A 329 14.30 10.82 -11.13
N LYS A 330 13.12 11.43 -11.26
CA LYS A 330 12.96 12.85 -11.57
C LYS A 330 12.78 13.65 -10.29
N VAL A 331 13.65 14.63 -10.07
CA VAL A 331 13.54 15.60 -8.98
C VAL A 331 13.60 17.01 -9.57
N ALA A 332 12.45 17.68 -9.59
CA ALA A 332 12.25 18.99 -10.22
C ALA A 332 12.64 19.00 -11.72
N ILE A 333 13.72 19.70 -12.09
CA ILE A 333 14.24 19.76 -13.48
C ILE A 333 15.40 18.78 -13.72
N LEU A 334 15.77 18.00 -12.71
CA LEU A 334 16.93 17.11 -12.73
C LEU A 334 16.45 15.66 -12.81
N SER A 335 17.21 14.85 -13.53
CA SER A 335 16.98 13.41 -13.67
C SER A 335 18.26 12.71 -13.24
N TYR A 336 18.12 11.80 -12.27
CA TYR A 336 19.21 11.05 -11.69
C TYR A 336 18.95 9.57 -11.96
N SER A 337 19.97 8.88 -12.47
CA SER A 337 19.98 7.41 -12.41
C SER A 337 20.33 7.00 -10.99
N GLY A 338 19.64 5.98 -10.49
CA GLY A 338 19.89 5.41 -9.18
C GLY A 338 18.99 4.20 -8.96
N GLY A 339 19.08 3.65 -7.76
CA GLY A 339 18.20 2.58 -7.32
C GLY A 339 17.61 2.87 -5.96
N ALA A 340 16.68 2.01 -5.57
CA ALA A 340 16.20 1.95 -4.21
C ALA A 340 16.14 0.50 -3.73
N ASP A 341 16.52 0.33 -2.47
CA ASP A 341 16.30 -0.88 -1.70
C ASP A 341 15.18 -0.59 -0.72
N THR A 342 14.09 -1.34 -0.81
CA THR A 342 12.92 -1.10 0.02
C THR A 342 12.39 -2.36 0.66
N GLU A 343 11.93 -2.19 1.89
CA GLU A 343 11.23 -3.19 2.67
C GLU A 343 9.87 -2.59 3.04
N THR A 344 8.78 -3.28 2.69
CA THR A 344 7.41 -2.89 3.05
C THR A 344 6.76 -4.00 3.84
N GLU A 345 6.28 -3.69 5.04
CA GLU A 345 5.49 -4.60 5.86
C GLU A 345 4.07 -4.06 6.02
N VAL A 346 3.07 -4.94 5.89
CA VAL A 346 1.65 -4.59 5.95
C VAL A 346 0.89 -5.61 6.76
N TRP A 347 0.16 -5.12 7.76
CA TRP A 347 -0.70 -5.92 8.64
C TRP A 347 -2.16 -5.61 8.38
N TYR A 348 -3.00 -6.63 8.37
CA TYR A 348 -4.43 -6.52 8.13
C TYR A 348 -5.24 -6.80 9.40
N SER A 349 -6.36 -6.11 9.54
CA SER A 349 -7.40 -6.44 10.50
C SER A 349 -8.79 -6.27 9.88
N TYR A 350 -9.70 -7.13 10.31
CA TYR A 350 -11.10 -7.13 9.89
C TYR A 350 -12.05 -6.98 11.09
N SER A 351 -11.51 -6.74 12.29
CA SER A 351 -12.29 -6.71 13.53
C SER A 351 -13.19 -5.47 13.61
N ASP A 352 -14.29 -5.57 14.36
CA ASP A 352 -15.15 -4.42 14.65
C ASP A 352 -14.41 -3.29 15.35
N ARG A 353 -13.42 -3.62 16.19
CA ARG A 353 -12.65 -2.64 16.96
C ARG A 353 -11.70 -1.84 16.07
N ASP A 354 -10.93 -2.48 15.19
CA ASP A 354 -9.98 -1.77 14.34
C ASP A 354 -10.67 -1.05 13.18
N THR A 355 -11.85 -1.53 12.77
CA THR A 355 -12.70 -0.89 11.74
C THR A 355 -13.69 0.13 12.31
N ASP A 356 -13.61 0.45 13.60
CA ASP A 356 -14.46 1.45 14.21
C ASP A 356 -14.15 2.86 13.68
N MET A 357 -15.22 3.60 13.41
CA MET A 357 -15.21 4.95 12.87
C MET A 357 -15.64 6.01 13.88
N GLU A 358 -16.07 5.65 15.10
CA GLU A 358 -16.59 6.62 16.10
C GLU A 358 -15.62 7.79 16.34
N ASP A 359 -14.39 7.50 16.76
CA ASP A 359 -13.37 8.52 17.03
C ASP A 359 -12.97 9.31 15.78
N LYS A 360 -12.93 8.63 14.63
CA LYS A 360 -12.55 9.23 13.34
C LYS A 360 -13.62 10.22 12.88
N LEU A 361 -14.90 9.84 12.98
CA LEU A 361 -16.03 10.71 12.67
C LEU A 361 -16.11 11.90 13.64
N ALA A 362 -15.85 11.69 14.92
CA ALA A 362 -15.77 12.78 15.89
C ALA A 362 -14.68 13.81 15.50
N MET A 363 -13.48 13.34 15.14
CA MET A 363 -12.40 14.21 14.62
C MET A 363 -12.85 14.98 13.37
N LEU A 364 -13.56 14.34 12.45
CA LEU A 364 -14.06 15.00 11.24
C LEU A 364 -15.10 16.07 11.57
N GLU A 365 -16.05 15.81 12.46
CA GLU A 365 -17.08 16.77 12.87
C GLU A 365 -16.48 17.99 13.60
N ASP A 366 -15.48 17.77 14.45
CA ASP A 366 -14.73 18.84 15.10
C ASP A 366 -14.02 19.71 14.04
N ALA A 367 -13.40 19.08 13.04
CA ALA A 367 -12.73 19.79 11.96
C ALA A 367 -13.70 20.55 11.03
N LYS A 368 -14.87 19.98 10.72
CA LYS A 368 -15.94 20.68 9.99
C LYS A 368 -16.39 21.93 10.75
N THR A 369 -16.64 21.78 12.05
CA THR A 369 -17.06 22.89 12.93
C THR A 369 -15.99 23.98 13.00
N ALA A 370 -14.72 23.60 13.12
CA ALA A 370 -13.60 24.53 13.20
C ALA A 370 -13.41 25.35 11.92
N ARG A 371 -13.70 24.76 10.76
CA ARG A 371 -13.52 25.40 9.44
C ARG A 371 -14.64 26.38 9.09
N GLY A 372 -15.85 26.22 9.65
CA GLY A 372 -17.02 27.08 9.42
C GLY A 372 -17.97 26.54 8.37
#